data_AF-A0A6J2UJX5-F1
#
_entry.id   AF-A0A6J2UJX5-F1
#
_cell.length_a   1.000
_cell.length_b   1.000
_cell.length_c   1.000
_cell.angle_alpha   90.00
_cell.angle_beta   90.00
_cell.angle_gamma   90.00
#
_symmetry.space_group_name_H-M   'P 1'
#
loop_
_entity.id
_entity.type
_entity.pdbx_description
1 polymer ?
#
loop_
_entity_poly.entity_id
_entity_poly.type
_entity_poly.pdbx_seq_one_letter_code
_entity_poly.pdbx_strand_id
1 'polypeptide(L)'
;MHPGQIEVNEITGYWTFLMSIEWRDPFLIALILMHLLTTVTALLTRNNTNFQIFLFFVLLCAVYFSENINEYAAHNWSAFTKQQYFDSNGLFISTVFSIPLLLNCMLLIGAWLYNSTQLMSSLKIAQLKERSRRERECNAAATAPQTQFTSTTKSFKSD
;
A
#
# COMPACT_ATOMS: atom_id res chain seq x y z
N MET A 1 -4.35 -36.94 37.34
CA MET A 1 -5.05 -36.27 36.22
C MET A 1 -6.55 -36.53 36.38
N HIS A 2 -7.33 -35.46 36.60
CA HIS A 2 -8.77 -35.40 36.27
C HIS A 2 -9.01 -34.16 35.39
N PRO A 3 -9.98 -34.21 34.47
CA PRO A 3 -9.93 -33.53 33.17
C PRO A 3 -10.73 -32.21 33.16
N GLY A 4 -10.16 -31.17 32.54
CA GLY A 4 -10.78 -29.85 32.37
C GLY A 4 -9.90 -28.73 32.92
N GLN A 5 -8.68 -28.51 32.42
CA GLN A 5 -8.41 -27.66 31.26
C GLN A 5 -9.15 -26.30 31.29
N ILE A 6 -8.40 -25.29 31.79
CA ILE A 6 -8.35 -23.85 31.44
C ILE A 6 -9.64 -23.03 31.70
N GLU A 7 -9.76 -22.40 32.87
CA GLU A 7 -10.66 -21.23 32.97
C GLU A 7 -9.93 -19.99 32.45
N VAL A 8 -10.49 -19.54 31.33
CA VAL A 8 -9.97 -18.61 30.35
C VAL A 8 -10.09 -17.18 30.85
N ASN A 9 -9.43 -16.84 31.96
CA ASN A 9 -9.66 -15.57 32.65
C ASN A 9 -8.90 -14.35 32.08
N GLU A 10 -8.15 -14.54 30.99
CA GLU A 10 -7.50 -13.46 30.26
C GLU A 10 -8.47 -12.79 29.26
N ILE A 11 -9.39 -13.55 28.66
CA ILE A 11 -10.30 -13.02 27.62
C ILE A 11 -11.41 -12.16 28.24
N THR A 12 -11.85 -12.50 29.46
CA THR A 12 -12.79 -11.66 30.24
C THR A 12 -12.20 -10.27 30.52
N GLY A 13 -10.89 -10.16 30.74
CA GLY A 13 -10.23 -8.86 31.00
C GLY A 13 -10.19 -7.94 29.78
N TYR A 14 -9.77 -8.45 28.62
CA TYR A 14 -9.64 -7.64 27.40
C TYR A 14 -10.97 -7.14 26.84
N TRP A 15 -12.00 -8.00 26.78
CA TRP A 15 -13.33 -7.58 26.33
C TRP A 15 -13.99 -6.61 27.29
N THR A 16 -13.81 -6.82 28.60
CA THR A 16 -14.32 -5.90 29.64
C THR A 16 -13.58 -4.57 29.59
N PHE A 17 -12.26 -4.58 29.33
CA PHE A 17 -11.48 -3.38 29.07
C PHE A 17 -12.04 -2.61 27.86
N LEU A 18 -12.27 -3.29 26.73
CA LEU A 18 -12.85 -2.66 25.53
C LEU A 18 -14.27 -2.12 25.72
N MET A 19 -15.11 -2.81 26.49
CA MET A 19 -16.46 -2.34 26.82
C MET A 19 -16.48 -1.22 27.86
N SER A 20 -15.48 -1.17 28.75
CA SER A 20 -15.35 -0.10 29.75
C SER A 20 -14.91 1.23 29.14
N ILE A 21 -14.50 1.25 27.86
CA ILE A 21 -14.07 2.46 27.16
C ILE A 21 -15.30 3.28 26.75
N GLU A 22 -15.32 4.56 27.12
CA GLU A 22 -16.38 5.49 26.68
C GLU A 22 -16.20 5.87 25.20
N TRP A 23 -16.87 5.16 24.31
CA TRP A 23 -16.88 5.43 22.86
C TRP A 23 -17.48 6.78 22.44
N ARG A 24 -18.07 7.53 23.39
CA ARG A 24 -18.62 8.88 23.15
C ARG A 24 -17.61 10.00 23.35
N ASP A 25 -16.37 9.67 23.73
CA ASP A 25 -15.32 10.68 23.85
C ASP A 25 -14.96 11.26 22.48
N PRO A 26 -14.79 12.60 22.38
CA PRO A 26 -14.53 13.28 21.11
C PRO A 26 -13.25 12.77 20.43
N PHE A 27 -12.25 12.34 21.20
CA PHE A 27 -11.04 11.72 20.70
C PHE A 27 -11.31 10.37 20.00
N LEU A 28 -12.09 9.49 20.64
CA LEU A 28 -12.44 8.19 20.04
C LEU A 28 -13.31 8.36 18.79
N ILE A 29 -14.22 9.32 18.78
CA ILE A 29 -15.02 9.66 17.60
C ILE A 29 -14.11 10.14 16.46
N ALA A 30 -13.14 11.00 16.75
CA ALA A 30 -12.16 11.45 15.76
C ALA A 30 -11.32 10.27 15.22
N LEU A 31 -10.96 9.32 16.08
CA LEU A 31 -10.25 8.09 15.69
C LEU A 31 -11.09 7.22 14.75
N ILE A 32 -12.36 6.97 15.08
CA ILE A 32 -13.29 6.23 14.22
C ILE A 32 -13.49 6.96 12.88
N LEU A 33 -13.65 8.27 12.90
CA LEU A 33 -13.76 9.08 11.68
C LEU A 33 -12.48 8.96 10.83
N MET A 34 -11.30 8.99 11.44
CA MET A 34 -10.04 8.79 10.74
C MET A 34 -9.98 7.40 10.09
N HIS A 35 -10.44 6.34 10.79
CA HIS A 35 -10.52 4.99 10.23
C HIS A 35 -11.50 4.92 9.05
N LEU A 36 -12.70 5.51 9.19
CA LEU A 36 -13.66 5.58 8.10
C LEU A 36 -13.10 6.34 6.90
N LEU A 37 -12.46 7.49 7.13
CA LEU A 37 -11.83 8.27 6.06
C LEU A 37 -10.72 7.50 5.37
N THR A 38 -9.84 6.82 6.12
CA THR A 38 -8.75 6.03 5.52
C THR A 38 -9.28 4.83 4.75
N THR A 39 -10.28 4.10 5.26
CA THR A 39 -10.90 2.98 4.56
C THR A 39 -11.70 3.45 3.34
N VAL A 40 -12.50 4.51 3.44
CA VAL A 40 -13.25 5.07 2.30
C VAL A 40 -12.27 5.57 1.23
N THR A 41 -11.22 6.29 1.62
CA THR A 41 -10.22 6.77 0.67
C THR A 41 -9.46 5.61 0.04
N ALA A 42 -9.15 4.55 0.78
CA ALA A 42 -8.54 3.33 0.24
C ALA A 42 -9.46 2.62 -0.78
N LEU A 43 -10.77 2.52 -0.50
CA LEU A 43 -11.75 1.93 -1.40
C LEU A 43 -11.93 2.74 -2.70
N LEU A 44 -12.06 4.06 -2.58
CA LEU A 44 -12.20 4.97 -3.74
C LEU A 44 -10.93 4.99 -4.60
N THR A 45 -9.76 4.79 -3.98
CA THR A 45 -8.44 4.84 -4.61
C THR A 45 -8.11 3.59 -5.44
N ARG A 46 -8.97 2.56 -5.49
CA ARG A 46 -8.76 1.34 -6.28
C ARG A 46 -8.33 1.60 -7.73
N ASN A 47 -8.75 2.71 -8.33
CA ASN A 47 -8.42 3.05 -9.71
C ASN A 47 -7.09 3.81 -9.88
N ASN A 48 -6.54 4.42 -8.83
CA ASN A 48 -5.41 5.36 -8.92
C ASN A 48 -4.25 4.94 -8.02
N THR A 49 -3.27 4.23 -8.56
CA THR A 49 -2.06 3.77 -7.84
C THR A 49 -1.30 4.90 -7.14
N ASN A 50 -1.23 6.10 -7.74
CA ASN A 50 -0.52 7.23 -7.13
C ASN A 50 -1.15 7.66 -5.79
N PHE A 51 -2.49 7.67 -5.72
CA PHE A 51 -3.20 7.94 -4.48
C PHE A 51 -2.97 6.84 -3.44
N GLN A 52 -2.80 5.59 -3.88
CA GLN A 52 -2.51 4.47 -3.00
C GLN A 52 -1.16 4.64 -2.29
N ILE A 53 -0.15 5.11 -3.02
CA ILE A 53 1.17 5.43 -2.45
C ILE A 53 1.06 6.60 -1.46
N PHE A 54 0.36 7.67 -1.82
CA PHE A 54 0.12 8.79 -0.90
C PHE A 54 -0.57 8.34 0.39
N LEU A 55 -1.62 7.50 0.26
CA LEU A 55 -2.38 6.98 1.38
C LEU A 55 -1.53 6.07 2.28
N PHE A 56 -0.60 5.29 1.71
CA PHE A 56 0.39 4.52 2.46
C PHE A 56 1.30 5.42 3.32
N PHE A 57 1.81 6.52 2.76
CA PHE A 57 2.60 7.48 3.53
C PHE A 57 1.79 8.13 4.66
N VAL A 58 0.53 8.50 4.40
CA VAL A 58 -0.38 9.04 5.42
C VAL A 58 -0.59 8.03 6.56
N LEU A 59 -0.82 6.76 6.24
CA LEU A 59 -0.94 5.71 7.26
C LEU A 59 0.36 5.52 8.06
N LEU A 60 1.52 5.49 7.40
CA LEU A 60 2.81 5.39 8.08
C LEU A 60 3.03 6.56 9.05
N CYS A 61 2.74 7.78 8.61
CA CYS A 61 2.79 8.95 9.49
C CYS A 61 1.82 8.80 10.66
N ALA A 62 0.59 8.32 10.43
CA ALA A 62 -0.38 8.11 11.50
C ALA A 62 0.07 7.05 12.53
N VAL A 63 0.66 5.92 12.10
CA VAL A 63 1.27 4.94 13.03
C VAL A 63 2.39 5.58 13.83
N TYR A 64 3.29 6.30 13.15
CA TYR A 64 4.44 6.95 13.80
C TYR A 64 4.01 8.00 14.83
N PHE A 65 3.01 8.81 14.50
CA PHE A 65 2.46 9.79 15.43
C PHE A 65 1.60 9.15 16.53
N SER A 66 1.20 7.88 16.43
CA SER A 66 0.32 7.25 17.43
C SER A 66 0.94 7.24 18.84
N GLU A 67 2.25 7.04 18.95
CA GLU A 67 2.99 7.06 20.22
C GLU A 67 3.06 8.48 20.80
N ASN A 68 3.36 9.47 19.95
CA ASN A 68 3.36 10.89 20.34
C ASN A 68 1.96 11.35 20.79
N ILE A 69 0.91 10.92 20.10
CA ILE A 69 -0.48 11.22 20.48
C ILE A 69 -0.82 10.54 21.80
N ASN A 70 -0.39 9.30 22.02
CA ASN A 70 -0.59 8.58 23.27
C ASN A 70 0.06 9.30 24.46
N GLU A 71 1.31 9.74 24.32
CA GLU A 71 2.03 10.45 25.38
C GLU A 71 1.44 11.84 25.64
N TYR A 72 1.07 12.58 24.58
CA TYR A 72 0.41 13.87 24.70
C TYR A 72 -0.96 13.76 25.38
N ALA A 73 -1.73 12.74 25.01
CA ALA A 73 -3.03 12.47 25.61
C ALA A 73 -2.90 11.95 27.06
N ALA A 74 -1.84 11.20 27.39
CA ALA A 74 -1.52 10.82 28.75
C ALA A 74 -1.09 12.00 29.62
N HIS A 75 -0.44 13.02 29.05
CA HIS A 75 -0.08 14.25 29.78
C HIS A 75 -1.26 15.20 29.97
N ASN A 76 -2.14 15.30 28.97
CA ASN A 76 -3.30 16.21 28.98
C ASN A 76 -4.64 15.48 29.18
N TRP A 77 -4.61 14.33 29.84
CA TRP A 77 -5.76 13.40 29.99
C TRP A 77 -7.04 14.10 30.45
N SER A 78 -6.93 15.04 31.40
CA SER A 78 -8.05 15.80 31.98
C SER A 78 -8.86 16.62 30.95
N ALA A 79 -8.25 17.04 29.84
CA ALA A 79 -8.95 17.78 28.79
C ALA A 79 -9.52 16.90 27.68
N PHE A 80 -9.04 15.66 27.56
CA PHE A 80 -9.34 14.78 26.42
C PHE A 80 -10.30 13.65 26.77
N THR A 81 -10.19 13.06 27.97
CA THR A 81 -11.00 11.91 28.39
C THR A 81 -11.28 11.99 29.88
N LYS A 82 -12.48 11.57 30.31
CA LYS A 82 -12.82 11.53 31.76
C LYS A 82 -12.04 10.45 32.52
N GLN A 83 -11.52 9.46 31.81
CA GLN A 83 -10.71 8.37 32.35
C GLN A 83 -9.35 8.32 31.63
N GLN A 84 -8.31 7.90 32.35
CA GLN A 84 -6.95 7.77 31.82
C GLN A 84 -6.82 6.45 31.03
N TYR A 85 -7.29 6.46 29.77
CA TYR A 85 -7.17 5.32 28.85
C TYR A 85 -5.77 5.19 28.22
N PHE A 86 -5.02 6.29 28.21
CA PHE A 86 -3.67 6.36 27.66
C PHE A 86 -2.67 5.95 28.73
N ASP A 87 -2.05 4.80 28.52
CA ASP A 87 -0.99 4.24 29.36
C ASP A 87 0.34 4.30 28.62
N SER A 88 1.45 4.35 29.36
CA SER A 88 2.82 4.34 28.80
C SER A 88 3.11 3.08 27.99
N ASN A 89 2.42 1.98 28.27
CA ASN A 89 2.53 0.74 27.50
C ASN A 89 1.82 0.79 26.13
N GLY A 90 1.01 1.83 25.87
CA GLY A 90 0.32 2.00 24.59
C GLY A 90 -0.67 0.90 24.25
N LEU A 91 -1.14 0.09 25.21
CA LEU A 91 -2.02 -1.06 24.95
C LEU A 91 -3.34 -0.66 24.27
N PHE A 92 -3.96 0.43 24.73
CA PHE A 92 -5.19 0.97 24.15
C PHE A 92 -4.98 1.44 22.71
N ILE A 93 -3.98 2.31 22.49
CA ILE A 93 -3.65 2.81 21.15
C ILE A 93 -3.23 1.65 20.25
N SER A 94 -2.37 0.74 20.68
CA SER A 94 -1.97 -0.42 19.88
C SER A 94 -3.18 -1.28 19.47
N THR A 95 -4.10 -1.55 20.39
CA THR A 95 -5.25 -2.41 20.09
C THR A 95 -6.30 -1.71 19.22
N VAL A 96 -6.73 -0.51 19.62
CA VAL A 96 -7.85 0.19 18.98
C VAL A 96 -7.41 0.97 17.75
N PHE A 97 -6.21 1.55 17.78
CA PHE A 97 -5.67 2.33 16.68
C PHE A 97 -4.82 1.48 15.74
N SER A 98 -3.88 0.66 16.25
CA SER A 98 -2.93 -0.04 15.37
C SER A 98 -3.52 -1.27 14.69
N ILE A 99 -4.41 -2.06 15.31
CA ILE A 99 -4.98 -3.24 14.63
C ILE A 99 -5.71 -2.87 13.32
N PRO A 100 -6.64 -1.89 13.30
CA PRO A 100 -7.29 -1.46 12.06
C PRO A 100 -6.30 -0.81 11.09
N LEU A 101 -5.34 0.00 11.57
CA LEU A 101 -4.35 0.62 10.71
C LEU A 101 -3.44 -0.41 10.04
N LEU A 102 -2.97 -1.40 10.79
CA LEU A 102 -2.08 -2.46 10.29
C LEU A 102 -2.80 -3.33 9.28
N LEU A 103 -4.07 -3.66 9.52
CA LEU A 103 -4.88 -4.40 8.55
C LEU A 103 -5.05 -3.61 7.26
N ASN A 104 -5.39 -2.32 7.34
CA ASN A 104 -5.45 -1.45 6.17
C ASN A 104 -4.08 -1.38 5.46
N CYS A 105 -3.00 -1.20 6.21
CA CYS A 105 -1.63 -1.15 5.68
C CYS A 105 -1.24 -2.44 4.95
N MET A 106 -1.59 -3.61 5.49
CA MET A 106 -1.33 -4.90 4.88
C MET A 106 -2.09 -5.08 3.55
N LEU A 107 -3.36 -4.64 3.49
CA LEU A 107 -4.14 -4.63 2.24
C LEU A 107 -3.53 -3.69 1.19
N LEU A 108 -3.08 -2.50 1.63
CA LEU A 108 -2.40 -1.51 0.79
C LEU A 108 -1.10 -2.04 0.19
N ILE A 109 -0.27 -2.69 1.02
CA ILE A 109 0.97 -3.33 0.57
C ILE A 109 0.65 -4.44 -0.43
N GLY A 110 -0.36 -5.28 -0.16
CA GLY A 110 -0.79 -6.34 -1.08
C GLY A 110 -1.19 -5.79 -2.46
N ALA A 111 -2.04 -4.76 -2.49
CA ALA A 111 -2.47 -4.14 -3.73
C ALA A 111 -1.33 -3.39 -4.45
N TRP A 112 -0.42 -2.75 -3.72
CA TRP A 112 0.74 -2.07 -4.30
C TRP A 112 1.73 -3.08 -4.91
N LEU A 113 2.02 -4.17 -4.20
CA LEU A 113 2.87 -5.25 -4.71
C LEU A 113 2.27 -5.87 -5.97
N TYR A 114 0.96 -6.10 -5.99
CA TYR A 114 0.26 -6.59 -7.18
C TYR A 114 0.41 -5.64 -8.36
N ASN A 115 0.20 -4.34 -8.15
CA ASN A 115 0.35 -3.38 -9.23
C ASN A 115 1.81 -3.18 -9.68
N SER A 116 2.76 -3.22 -8.75
CA SER A 116 4.20 -3.16 -9.04
C SER A 116 4.64 -4.37 -9.89
N THR A 117 4.15 -5.57 -9.57
CA THR A 117 4.40 -6.77 -10.40
C THR A 117 3.72 -6.69 -11.77
N GLN A 118 2.52 -6.11 -11.86
CA GLN A 118 1.86 -5.89 -13.15
C GLN A 118 2.61 -4.87 -14.02
N LEU A 119 3.12 -3.78 -13.43
CA LEU A 119 3.93 -2.79 -14.13
C LEU A 119 5.25 -3.41 -14.60
N MET A 120 5.96 -4.13 -13.72
CA MET A 120 7.19 -4.83 -14.06
C MET A 120 6.97 -5.85 -15.19
N SER A 121 5.86 -6.59 -15.13
CA SER A 121 5.50 -7.56 -16.18
C SER A 121 5.17 -6.86 -17.49
N SER A 122 4.40 -5.77 -17.45
CA SER A 122 4.06 -4.98 -18.64
C SER A 122 5.30 -4.35 -19.28
N LEU A 123 6.23 -3.85 -18.48
CA LEU A 123 7.51 -3.31 -18.95
C LEU A 123 8.39 -4.42 -19.55
N LYS A 124 8.46 -5.60 -18.91
CA LYS A 124 9.17 -6.76 -19.47
C LYS A 124 8.57 -7.20 -20.80
N ILE A 125 7.24 -7.26 -20.91
CA ILE A 125 6.55 -7.59 -22.16
C ILE A 125 6.82 -6.53 -23.23
N ALA A 126 6.78 -5.23 -22.88
CA ALA A 126 7.08 -4.14 -23.80
C ALA A 126 8.53 -4.17 -24.29
N GLN A 127 9.49 -4.44 -23.39
CA GLN A 127 10.91 -4.61 -23.73
C GLN A 127 11.14 -5.82 -24.66
N LEU A 128 10.48 -6.95 -24.42
CA LEU A 128 10.54 -8.10 -25.33
C LEU A 128 9.94 -7.78 -26.69
N LYS A 129 8.81 -7.08 -26.72
CA LYS A 129 8.17 -6.65 -27.98
C LYS A 129 9.07 -5.72 -28.79
N GLU A 130 9.80 -4.82 -28.12
CA GLU A 130 10.74 -3.93 -28.80
C GLU A 130 12.00 -4.66 -29.29
N ARG A 131 12.56 -5.59 -28.51
CA ARG A 131 13.67 -6.44 -28.97
C ARG A 131 13.30 -7.25 -30.20
N SER A 132 12.15 -7.93 -30.17
CA SER A 132 11.69 -8.73 -31.33
C SER A 132 11.42 -7.87 -32.57
N ARG A 133 10.95 -6.63 -32.40
CA ARG A 133 10.79 -5.68 -33.53
C ARG A 133 12.15 -5.30 -34.13
N ARG A 134 13.15 -4.98 -33.30
CA ARG A 134 14.52 -4.68 -33.76
C ARG A 134 15.19 -5.86 -34.44
N GLU A 135 14.99 -7.08 -33.93
CA GLU A 135 15.52 -8.30 -34.55
C GLU A 135 14.88 -8.55 -35.92
N ARG A 136 13.56 -8.35 -36.06
CA ARG A 136 12.87 -8.46 -37.35
C ARG A 136 13.35 -7.41 -38.35
N GLU A 137 13.55 -6.17 -37.91
CA GLU A 137 14.09 -5.08 -38.75
C GLU A 137 15.51 -5.39 -39.23
N CYS A 138 16.38 -5.88 -38.34
CA CYS A 138 17.75 -6.30 -38.68
C CYS A 138 17.75 -7.49 -39.66
N ASN A 139 16.93 -8.51 -39.41
CA ASN A 139 16.87 -9.70 -40.26
C ASN A 139 16.23 -9.39 -41.63
N ALA A 140 15.26 -8.48 -41.68
CA ALA A 140 14.69 -7.99 -42.94
C ALA A 140 15.71 -7.15 -43.74
N ALA A 141 16.50 -6.32 -43.07
CA ALA A 141 17.60 -5.57 -43.71
C ALA A 141 18.71 -6.51 -44.24
N ALA A 142 19.00 -7.61 -43.53
CA ALA A 142 19.97 -8.62 -43.98
C ALA A 142 19.46 -9.50 -45.14
N THR A 143 18.13 -9.66 -45.27
CA THR A 143 17.49 -10.47 -46.34
C THR A 143 17.06 -9.62 -47.54
N ALA A 144 17.15 -8.29 -47.46
CA ALA A 144 16.89 -7.40 -48.58
C ALA A 144 17.90 -7.72 -49.71
N PRO A 145 17.44 -8.17 -50.89
CA PRO A 145 18.34 -8.43 -52.00
C PRO A 145 19.05 -7.14 -52.37
N GLN A 146 20.38 -7.20 -52.55
CA GLN A 146 21.17 -6.13 -53.14
C GLN A 146 20.53 -5.75 -54.48
N THR A 147 19.66 -4.74 -54.46
CA THR A 147 19.00 -4.24 -55.65
C THR A 147 20.03 -3.37 -56.34
N GLN A 148 20.82 -4.03 -57.18
CA GLN A 148 21.47 -3.52 -58.38
C GLN A 148 21.98 -2.08 -58.29
N PHE A 149 23.22 -1.92 -57.85
CA PHE A 149 24.06 -0.82 -58.30
C PHE A 149 24.66 -1.19 -59.67
N THR A 150 23.81 -1.39 -60.69
CA THR A 150 24.24 -1.67 -62.07
C THR A 150 23.42 -0.88 -63.07
N SER A 151 23.71 0.41 -63.18
CA SER A 151 23.49 1.26 -64.36
C SER A 151 24.07 2.63 -63.97
N THR A 152 25.16 3.14 -64.55
CA THR A 152 25.26 3.51 -65.97
C THR A 152 26.73 3.85 -66.29
N THR A 153 27.48 2.97 -66.96
CA THR A 153 28.72 3.32 -67.69
C THR A 153 28.90 2.49 -68.96
N LYS A 154 27.83 2.27 -69.73
CA LYS A 154 27.95 1.74 -71.11
C LYS A 154 26.95 2.42 -72.03
N SER A 155 27.25 3.67 -72.38
CA SER A 155 26.88 4.35 -73.64
C SER A 155 27.71 5.63 -73.62
N PHE A 156 28.78 5.79 -74.39
CA PHE A 156 28.70 6.02 -75.83
C PHE A 156 30.12 5.91 -76.43
N LYS A 157 30.40 4.82 -77.15
CA LYS A 157 31.51 4.74 -78.12
C LYS A 157 31.14 3.71 -79.18
N SER A 158 30.42 4.14 -80.22
CA SER A 158 30.50 3.64 -81.60
C SER A 158 29.56 4.50 -82.44
N ASP A 159 30.15 5.42 -83.21
CA ASP A 159 29.86 5.75 -84.62
C ASP A 159 30.21 7.21 -84.93
#